data_AF-A0A8I0C9N1-F1
#
_entry.id   AF-A0A8I0C9N1-F1
#
_cell.length_a   1.000
_cell.length_b   1.000
_cell.length_c   1.000
_cell.angle_alpha   90.00
_cell.angle_beta   90.00
_cell.angle_gamma   90.00
#
_symmetry.space_group_name_H-M   'P 1'
#
loop_
_entity.id
_entity.type
_entity.pdbx_description
1 polymer ?
#
loop_
_entity_poly.entity_id
_entity_poly.type
_entity_poly.pdbx_seq_one_letter_code
_entity_poly.pdbx_strand_id
1 'polypeptide(L)'
;MEEKLVETFMEARVAETGRDRAYWLSRSWVDQHRRGAVAAAPIVVLPWEDAEGDKIHYPTAAPEFVQMLREAFGPDLTIAIPTRPEDYAELVLHSREWRLPKLLIGFVLVPLLVNLLSDKVAELLPGFEVGDTIEMDLIVEGENHRCLSVTYKGPPDAIPEVVLKQIERCGHYLTEAKGAARK
;
A
#
# COMPACT_ATOMS: atom_id res chain seq x y z
N MET A 1 6.28 -6.33 39.61
CA MET A 1 6.90 -6.21 38.28
C MET A 1 5.85 -5.56 37.41
N GLU A 2 5.97 -4.25 37.23
CA GLU A 2 4.96 -3.39 36.59
C GLU A 2 4.77 -3.78 35.13
N GLU A 3 3.53 -4.14 34.76
CA GLU A 3 3.06 -4.08 33.38
C GLU A 3 3.09 -2.62 32.94
N LYS A 4 4.11 -2.26 32.15
CA LYS A 4 4.08 -1.01 31.40
C LYS A 4 2.96 -1.11 30.38
N LEU A 5 1.95 -0.25 30.50
CA LEU A 5 1.03 0.07 29.41
C LEU A 5 1.85 0.40 28.16
N VAL A 6 1.86 -0.51 27.20
CA VAL A 6 2.19 -0.18 25.82
C VAL A 6 0.88 0.32 25.24
N GLU A 7 0.68 1.63 25.18
CA GLU A 7 -0.36 2.20 24.33
C GLU A 7 0.04 1.89 22.88
N THR A 8 -0.38 0.72 22.38
CA THR A 8 -0.29 0.40 20.96
C THR A 8 -1.33 1.26 20.25
N PHE A 9 -0.92 2.42 19.74
CA PHE A 9 -1.74 3.21 18.81
C PHE A 9 -1.84 2.41 17.50
N MET A 10 -2.77 1.45 17.46
CA MET A 10 -3.18 0.77 16.24
C MET A 10 -4.14 1.69 15.51
N GLU A 11 -3.64 2.41 14.51
CA GLU A 11 -4.47 3.31 13.72
C GLU A 11 -4.60 2.77 12.31
N ALA A 12 -5.81 2.32 11.97
CA ALA A 12 -6.22 2.14 10.59
C ALA A 12 -7.28 3.18 10.23
N ARG A 13 -6.98 3.95 9.20
CA ARG A 13 -7.92 4.92 8.63
C ARG A 13 -8.31 4.48 7.25
N VAL A 14 -9.63 4.43 7.01
CA VAL A 14 -10.18 4.19 5.68
C VAL A 14 -10.98 5.40 5.23
N ALA A 15 -10.73 5.85 4.02
CA ALA A 15 -11.44 6.95 3.40
C ALA A 15 -11.62 6.72 1.90
N GLU A 16 -12.74 7.18 1.34
CA GLU A 16 -12.85 7.30 -0.11
C GLU A 16 -11.83 8.31 -0.62
N THR A 17 -11.22 7.99 -1.76
CA THR A 17 -10.18 8.83 -2.36
C THR A 17 -10.40 8.96 -3.87
N GLY A 18 -10.12 10.15 -4.40
CA GLY A 18 -10.04 10.40 -5.83
C GLY A 18 -8.66 10.08 -6.42
N ARG A 19 -7.75 9.51 -5.63
CA ARG A 19 -6.41 9.10 -6.07
C ARG A 19 -6.45 7.73 -6.75
N ASP A 20 -7.27 7.62 -7.78
CA ASP A 20 -7.42 6.45 -8.61
C ASP A 20 -6.22 6.26 -9.57
N ARG A 21 -6.27 5.21 -10.40
CA ARG A 21 -5.21 4.94 -11.37
C ARG A 21 -4.97 6.10 -12.34
N ALA A 22 -6.02 6.80 -12.76
CA ALA A 22 -5.90 7.95 -13.65
C ALA A 22 -5.18 9.12 -12.98
N TYR A 23 -5.48 9.39 -11.71
CA TYR A 23 -4.76 10.36 -10.89
C TYR A 23 -3.27 10.03 -10.87
N TRP A 24 -2.90 8.79 -10.54
CA TRP A 24 -1.49 8.40 -10.45
C TRP A 24 -0.77 8.49 -11.80
N LEU A 25 -1.42 8.06 -12.89
CA LEU A 25 -0.86 8.19 -14.25
C LEU A 25 -0.67 9.64 -14.72
N SER A 26 -1.42 10.58 -14.13
CA SER A 26 -1.34 12.00 -14.46
C SER A 26 -0.14 12.72 -13.85
N ARG A 27 0.53 12.11 -12.85
CA ARG A 27 1.63 12.76 -12.13
C ARG A 27 2.83 12.99 -13.05
N SER A 28 3.54 14.10 -12.83
CA SER A 28 4.66 14.57 -13.66
C SER A 28 5.87 13.63 -13.60
N TRP A 29 6.06 12.95 -12.47
CA TRP A 29 7.14 12.00 -12.21
C TRP A 29 6.90 10.61 -12.81
N VAL A 30 5.74 10.34 -13.40
CA VAL A 30 5.48 9.06 -14.09
C VAL A 30 6.22 9.02 -15.42
N ASP A 31 7.06 8.01 -15.61
CA ASP A 31 7.75 7.79 -16.87
C ASP A 31 6.76 7.47 -17.99
N GLN A 32 6.82 8.24 -19.08
CA GLN A 32 5.88 8.08 -20.20
C GLN A 32 5.90 6.68 -20.79
N HIS A 33 7.08 6.04 -20.83
CA HIS A 33 7.25 4.68 -21.35
C HIS A 33 6.61 3.60 -20.46
N ARG A 34 6.37 3.91 -19.18
CA ARG A 34 5.81 2.98 -18.18
C ARG A 34 4.30 3.10 -18.03
N ARG A 35 3.69 4.16 -18.56
CA ARG A 35 2.24 4.43 -18.42
C ARG A 35 1.37 3.25 -18.87
N GLY A 36 1.72 2.58 -19.97
CA GLY A 36 0.97 1.40 -20.43
C GLY A 36 1.02 0.23 -19.43
N ALA A 37 2.20 -0.06 -18.88
CA ALA A 37 2.37 -1.08 -17.85
C ALA A 37 1.63 -0.73 -16.56
N VAL A 38 1.72 0.54 -16.12
CA VAL A 38 1.01 1.03 -14.93
C VAL A 38 -0.51 0.99 -15.14
N ALA A 39 -1.01 1.30 -16.33
CA ALA A 39 -2.44 1.25 -16.63
C ALA A 39 -3.01 -0.18 -16.56
N ALA A 40 -2.23 -1.17 -17.00
CA ALA A 40 -2.68 -2.56 -17.07
C ALA A 40 -2.38 -3.39 -15.81
N ALA A 41 -1.42 -2.98 -14.98
CA ALA A 41 -0.96 -3.80 -13.86
C ALA A 41 -1.98 -3.85 -12.71
N PRO A 42 -2.36 -5.04 -12.22
CA PRO A 42 -3.26 -5.18 -11.09
C PRO A 42 -2.67 -4.69 -9.76
N ILE A 43 -1.34 -4.59 -9.67
CA ILE A 43 -0.62 -3.98 -8.56
C ILE A 43 0.35 -2.93 -9.11
N VAL A 44 0.30 -1.73 -8.56
CA VAL A 44 1.26 -0.66 -8.83
C VAL A 44 1.93 -0.26 -7.51
N VAL A 45 3.26 -0.31 -7.48
CA VAL A 45 4.06 0.17 -6.36
C VAL A 45 4.31 1.66 -6.57
N LEU A 46 3.72 2.47 -5.70
CA LEU A 46 3.76 3.92 -5.77
C LEU A 46 4.81 4.49 -4.80
N PRO A 47 5.41 5.63 -5.12
CA PRO A 47 6.21 6.35 -4.15
C PRO A 47 5.33 6.98 -3.07
N TRP A 48 5.97 7.38 -1.98
CA TRP A 48 5.42 8.36 -1.07
C TRP A 48 5.62 9.75 -1.66
N GLU A 49 4.60 10.59 -1.50
CA GLU A 49 4.60 11.98 -1.92
C GLU A 49 4.75 12.86 -0.68
N ASP A 50 5.47 13.99 -0.79
CA ASP A 50 5.41 15.04 0.22
C ASP A 50 4.05 15.76 0.20
N ALA A 51 3.88 16.78 1.06
CA ALA A 51 2.60 17.48 1.18
C ALA A 51 2.18 18.20 -0.13
N GLU A 52 3.16 18.63 -0.93
CA GLU A 52 2.95 19.32 -2.21
C GLU A 52 2.82 18.33 -3.38
N GLY A 53 3.33 17.11 -3.21
CA GLY A 53 3.32 16.03 -4.18
C GLY A 53 4.40 16.14 -5.26
N ASP A 54 5.34 17.06 -5.09
CA ASP A 54 6.39 17.35 -6.07
C ASP A 54 7.66 16.54 -5.81
N LYS A 55 7.89 16.15 -4.55
CA LYS A 55 8.96 15.23 -4.20
C LYS A 55 8.38 13.86 -3.90
N ILE A 56 9.03 12.87 -4.50
CA ILE A 56 8.72 11.47 -4.29
C ILE A 56 9.91 10.77 -3.65
N HIS A 57 9.59 9.79 -2.81
CA HIS A 57 10.58 8.89 -2.26
C HIS A 57 10.00 7.51 -2.09
N TYR A 58 10.88 6.52 -2.18
CA TYR A 58 10.55 5.17 -1.80
C TYR A 58 11.22 4.84 -0.47
N PRO A 59 10.60 3.99 0.36
CA PRO A 59 11.29 3.47 1.54
C PRO A 59 12.48 2.60 1.13
N THR A 60 13.52 2.57 1.96
CA THR A 60 14.78 1.84 1.71
C THR A 60 14.59 0.39 1.24
N ALA A 61 13.59 -0.33 1.73
CA ALA A 61 13.36 -1.74 1.39
C ALA A 61 12.40 -1.94 0.20
N ALA A 62 12.13 -0.93 -0.65
CA ALA A 62 11.18 -1.12 -1.75
C ALA A 62 11.62 -2.12 -2.84
N PRO A 63 12.92 -2.26 -3.21
CA PRO A 63 13.32 -3.27 -4.19
C PRO A 63 13.04 -4.69 -3.69
N GLU A 64 13.38 -4.98 -2.42
CA GLU A 64 13.11 -6.25 -1.74
C GLU A 64 11.61 -6.48 -1.63
N PHE A 65 10.85 -5.44 -1.31
CA PHE A 65 9.39 -5.50 -1.26
C PHE A 65 8.78 -5.89 -2.62
N VAL A 66 9.22 -5.25 -3.70
CA VAL A 66 8.77 -5.58 -5.06
C VAL A 66 9.15 -7.02 -5.42
N GLN A 67 10.37 -7.44 -5.07
CA GLN A 67 10.85 -8.79 -5.36
C GLN A 67 10.00 -9.84 -4.62
N MET A 68 9.71 -9.63 -3.33
CA MET A 68 8.80 -10.48 -2.57
C MET A 68 7.42 -10.55 -3.21
N LEU A 69 6.84 -9.42 -3.64
CA LEU A 69 5.54 -9.46 -4.32
C LEU A 69 5.61 -10.31 -5.60
N ARG A 70 6.67 -10.18 -6.40
CA ARG A 70 6.83 -10.99 -7.62
C ARG A 70 6.95 -12.49 -7.32
N GLU A 71 7.66 -12.83 -6.25
CA GLU A 71 7.80 -14.23 -5.80
C GLU A 71 6.49 -14.80 -5.29
N ALA A 72 5.72 -14.01 -4.54
CA ALA A 72 4.45 -14.43 -3.95
C ALA A 72 3.31 -14.57 -4.96
N PHE A 73 3.18 -13.60 -5.89
CA PHE A 73 2.12 -13.61 -6.89
C PHE A 73 2.49 -14.37 -8.17
N GLY A 74 3.76 -14.73 -8.34
CA GLY A 74 4.26 -15.46 -9.50
C GLY A 74 4.42 -14.59 -10.76
N PRO A 75 4.93 -15.18 -11.86
CA PRO A 75 5.28 -14.45 -13.08
C PRO A 75 4.05 -13.94 -13.87
N ASP A 76 2.87 -14.51 -13.62
CA ASP A 76 1.65 -14.18 -14.36
C ASP A 76 1.02 -12.87 -13.90
N LEU A 77 1.31 -12.44 -12.66
CA LEU A 77 0.82 -11.16 -12.14
C LEU A 77 1.82 -10.05 -12.44
N THR A 78 1.40 -9.08 -13.26
CA THR A 78 2.24 -7.92 -13.56
C THR A 78 2.25 -6.93 -12.40
N ILE A 79 3.44 -6.53 -11.96
CA ILE A 79 3.64 -5.48 -10.95
C ILE A 79 4.36 -4.32 -11.61
N ALA A 80 3.72 -3.16 -11.62
CA ALA A 80 4.28 -1.96 -12.23
C ALA A 80 4.91 -1.03 -11.18
N ILE A 81 6.02 -0.40 -11.56
CA ILE A 81 6.63 0.72 -10.85
C ILE A 81 6.61 1.90 -11.83
N PRO A 82 5.95 3.02 -11.50
CA PRO A 82 5.69 4.11 -12.43
C PRO A 82 6.91 5.00 -12.72
N THR A 83 7.90 4.99 -11.83
CA THR A 83 9.13 5.78 -11.94
C THR A 83 10.25 4.97 -12.58
N ARG A 84 11.31 5.67 -13.01
CA ARG A 84 12.55 5.00 -13.42
C ARG A 84 13.37 4.60 -12.18
N PRO A 85 14.24 3.59 -12.30
CA PRO A 85 15.17 3.23 -11.23
C PRO A 85 16.13 4.37 -10.85
N GLU A 86 16.44 5.26 -11.79
CA GLU A 86 17.31 6.44 -11.56
C GLU A 86 16.64 7.55 -10.75
N ASP A 87 15.30 7.64 -10.79
CA ASP A 87 14.50 8.59 -10.01
C ASP A 87 14.11 8.02 -8.63
N TYR A 88 14.62 6.83 -8.32
CA TYR A 88 14.35 6.11 -7.08
C TYR A 88 15.23 6.69 -5.96
N ALA A 89 14.68 7.64 -5.21
CA ALA A 89 15.32 8.16 -4.01
C ALA A 89 14.87 7.35 -2.78
N GLU A 90 15.79 6.59 -2.19
CA GLU A 90 15.55 5.91 -0.92
C GLU A 90 15.67 6.88 0.24
N LEU A 91 14.67 6.88 1.11
CA LEU A 91 14.70 7.61 2.37
C LEU A 91 14.94 6.64 3.53
N VAL A 92 16.15 6.68 4.09
CA VAL A 92 16.50 5.93 5.30
C VAL A 92 15.86 6.60 6.50
N LEU A 93 14.87 5.94 7.10
CA LEU A 93 14.30 6.34 8.38
C LEU A 93 15.01 5.54 9.48
N HIS A 94 15.79 6.21 10.33
CA HIS A 94 16.45 5.60 11.50
C HIS A 94 15.50 5.44 12.71
N SER A 95 14.22 5.15 12.49
CA SER A 95 13.19 5.05 13.53
C SER A 95 12.76 3.61 13.79
N ARG A 96 12.19 3.34 14.97
CA ARG A 96 11.38 2.14 15.29
C ARG A 96 10.07 2.04 14.49
N GLU A 97 10.02 2.79 13.39
CA GLU A 97 8.88 2.93 12.50
C GLU A 97 9.40 2.62 11.09
N TRP A 98 8.86 1.56 10.53
CA TRP A 98 9.25 1.04 9.23
C TRP A 98 8.17 1.37 8.21
N ARG A 99 8.53 2.05 7.13
CA ARG A 99 7.57 2.44 6.11
C ARG A 99 7.60 1.44 4.96
N LEU A 100 6.43 0.89 4.59
CA LEU A 100 6.28 0.08 3.40
C LEU A 100 6.00 0.95 2.18
N PRO A 101 6.32 0.49 0.96
CA PRO A 101 5.93 1.19 -0.26
C PRO A 101 4.41 1.35 -0.33
N LYS A 102 3.95 2.47 -0.91
CA LYS A 102 2.53 2.67 -1.16
C LYS A 102 2.08 1.74 -2.27
N LEU A 103 0.87 1.22 -2.20
CA LEU A 103 0.33 0.33 -3.21
C LEU A 103 -1.00 0.83 -3.77
N LEU A 104 -1.16 0.76 -5.07
CA LEU A 104 -2.46 0.76 -5.74
C LEU A 104 -2.75 -0.67 -6.17
N ILE A 105 -3.85 -1.25 -5.69
CA ILE A 105 -4.19 -2.66 -5.88
C ILE A 105 -5.68 -2.83 -6.21
N GLY A 106 -6.00 -3.79 -7.07
CA GLY A 106 -7.40 -4.19 -7.29
C GLY A 106 -7.99 -4.89 -6.05
N PHE A 107 -9.27 -4.61 -5.75
CA PHE A 107 -9.98 -5.13 -4.57
C PHE A 107 -9.83 -6.65 -4.36
N VAL A 108 -9.89 -7.44 -5.43
CA VAL A 108 -9.81 -8.92 -5.38
C VAL A 108 -8.47 -9.42 -4.81
N LEU A 109 -7.39 -8.65 -4.96
CA LEU A 109 -6.04 -9.08 -4.55
C LEU A 109 -5.68 -8.70 -3.11
N VAL A 110 -6.52 -7.90 -2.44
CA VAL A 110 -6.19 -7.38 -1.11
C VAL A 110 -5.99 -8.48 -0.06
N PRO A 111 -6.84 -9.52 0.05
CA PRO A 111 -6.63 -10.59 1.03
C PRO A 111 -5.27 -11.28 0.87
N LEU A 112 -4.85 -11.51 -0.38
CA LEU A 112 -3.57 -12.15 -0.68
C LEU A 112 -2.39 -11.25 -0.27
N LEU A 113 -2.45 -9.96 -0.62
CA LEU A 113 -1.43 -8.98 -0.18
C LEU A 113 -1.32 -8.93 1.34
N VAL A 114 -2.44 -8.82 2.04
CA VAL A 114 -2.43 -8.61 3.49
C VAL A 114 -1.87 -9.82 4.24
N ASN A 115 -2.23 -11.04 3.83
CA ASN A 115 -1.65 -12.25 4.40
C ASN A 115 -0.13 -12.31 4.11
N LEU A 116 0.28 -11.99 2.89
CA LEU A 116 1.70 -11.93 2.53
C LEU A 116 2.48 -10.97 3.43
N LEU A 117 1.93 -9.77 3.69
CA LEU A 117 2.59 -8.79 4.56
C LEU A 117 2.74 -9.31 5.98
N SER A 118 1.71 -9.95 6.54
CA SER A 118 1.81 -10.54 7.88
C SER A 118 2.92 -11.58 7.99
N ASP A 119 3.08 -12.41 6.97
CA ASP A 119 4.04 -13.51 6.99
C ASP A 119 5.48 -13.06 6.68
N LYS A 120 5.64 -12.02 5.86
CA LYS A 120 6.93 -11.64 5.26
C LYS A 120 7.52 -10.33 5.76
N VAL A 121 6.79 -9.51 6.50
CA VAL A 121 7.31 -8.20 6.95
C VAL A 121 8.59 -8.33 7.80
N ALA A 122 8.71 -9.37 8.63
CA ALA A 122 9.93 -9.60 9.40
C ALA A 122 11.15 -9.97 8.51
N GLU A 123 10.91 -10.63 7.37
CA GLU A 123 11.97 -10.97 6.41
C GLU A 123 12.38 -9.75 5.56
N LEU A 124 11.44 -8.84 5.30
CA LEU A 124 11.63 -7.63 4.48
C LEU A 124 12.41 -6.52 5.17
N LEU A 125 12.45 -6.53 6.50
CA LEU A 125 12.95 -5.42 7.30
C LEU A 125 14.09 -5.91 8.20
N PRO A 126 15.34 -5.95 7.67
CA PRO A 126 16.49 -6.40 8.44
C PRO A 126 16.68 -5.54 9.69
N GLY A 127 16.51 -6.14 10.87
CA GLY A 127 16.59 -5.42 12.15
C GLY A 127 15.24 -4.98 12.72
N PHE A 128 14.12 -5.43 12.14
CA PHE A 128 12.80 -5.30 12.77
C PHE A 128 12.79 -6.04 14.12
N GLU A 129 12.46 -5.34 15.20
CA GLU A 129 12.37 -5.90 16.54
C GLU A 129 10.91 -5.97 17.04
N VAL A 130 10.66 -6.88 17.98
CA VAL A 130 9.35 -6.94 18.65
C VAL A 130 9.06 -5.60 19.33
N GLY A 131 7.97 -4.95 18.91
CA GLY A 131 7.58 -3.62 19.37
C GLY A 131 7.83 -2.51 18.35
N ASP A 132 8.52 -2.79 17.24
CA ASP A 132 8.54 -1.91 16.09
C ASP A 132 7.16 -1.82 15.43
N THR A 133 6.91 -0.68 14.79
CA THR A 133 5.67 -0.44 14.04
C THR A 133 5.96 -0.33 12.55
N ILE A 134 4.98 -0.68 11.75
CA ILE A 134 5.00 -0.41 10.32
C ILE A 134 3.99 0.67 9.96
N GLU A 135 4.31 1.44 8.93
CA GLU A 135 3.42 2.37 8.26
C GLU A 135 3.17 1.91 6.82
N MET A 136 1.90 1.79 6.43
CA MET A 136 1.49 1.37 5.11
C MET A 136 0.37 2.28 4.59
N ASP A 137 0.42 2.62 3.31
CA ASP A 137 -0.68 3.27 2.58
C ASP A 137 -1.09 2.40 1.40
N LEU A 138 -2.33 1.93 1.43
CA LEU A 138 -2.92 1.07 0.43
C LEU A 138 -4.10 1.77 -0.24
N ILE A 139 -4.09 1.83 -1.56
CA ILE A 139 -5.17 2.35 -2.37
C ILE A 139 -5.83 1.16 -3.05
N VAL A 140 -7.06 0.87 -2.63
CA VAL A 140 -7.84 -0.25 -3.13
C VAL A 140 -8.79 0.25 -4.21
N GLU A 141 -8.60 -0.24 -5.44
CA GLU A 141 -9.41 0.08 -6.60
C GLU A 141 -10.53 -0.94 -6.78
N GLY A 142 -11.77 -0.46 -6.80
CA GLY A 142 -12.96 -1.24 -7.09
C GLY A 142 -13.29 -1.27 -8.58
N GLU A 143 -14.19 -2.17 -8.97
CA GLU A 143 -14.62 -2.32 -10.38
C GLU A 143 -15.39 -1.10 -10.90
N ASN A 144 -15.94 -0.29 -10.01
CA ASN A 144 -16.68 0.94 -10.30
C ASN A 144 -15.80 2.19 -10.42
N HIS A 145 -14.47 2.03 -10.50
CA HIS A 145 -13.46 3.11 -10.47
C HIS A 145 -13.47 3.95 -9.18
N ARG A 146 -14.14 3.50 -8.12
CA ARG A 146 -13.99 4.12 -6.80
C ARG A 146 -12.78 3.53 -6.13
N CYS A 147 -12.11 4.36 -5.34
CA CYS A 147 -10.95 3.96 -4.58
C CYS A 147 -11.14 4.22 -3.10
N LEU A 148 -10.64 3.30 -2.28
CA LEU A 148 -10.47 3.50 -0.85
C LEU A 148 -8.97 3.64 -0.56
N SER A 149 -8.59 4.69 0.17
CA SER A 149 -7.29 4.75 0.82
C SER A 149 -7.42 4.11 2.20
N VAL A 150 -6.51 3.19 2.50
CA VAL A 150 -6.35 2.49 3.75
C VAL A 150 -4.94 2.79 4.26
N THR A 151 -4.85 3.66 5.25
CA THR A 151 -3.60 3.94 5.94
C THR A 151 -3.55 3.13 7.22
N TYR A 152 -2.45 2.42 7.44
CA TYR A 152 -2.22 1.61 8.63
C TYR A 152 -0.93 2.04 9.31
N LYS A 153 -0.98 2.22 10.63
CA LYS A 153 0.19 2.32 11.49
C LYS A 153 0.02 1.43 12.71
N GLY A 154 0.93 0.48 12.90
CA GLY A 154 0.83 -0.49 13.99
C GLY A 154 1.75 -1.70 13.80
N PRO A 155 1.61 -2.75 14.62
CA PRO A 155 2.47 -3.92 14.53
C PRO A 155 2.12 -4.80 13.30
N PRO A 156 3.08 -5.50 12.68
CA PRO A 156 2.83 -6.26 11.45
C PRO A 156 1.85 -7.43 11.56
N ASP A 157 1.82 -8.09 12.71
CA ASP A 157 0.95 -9.24 13.00
C ASP A 157 -0.53 -8.84 13.06
N ALA A 158 -0.82 -7.57 13.36
CA ALA A 158 -2.18 -7.05 13.38
C ALA A 158 -2.70 -6.60 11.99
N ILE A 159 -1.87 -6.57 10.94
CA ILE A 159 -2.31 -6.13 9.60
C ILE A 159 -3.52 -6.95 9.10
N PRO A 160 -3.51 -8.30 9.14
CA PRO A 160 -4.65 -9.07 8.62
C PRO A 160 -5.95 -8.75 9.30
N GLU A 161 -5.95 -8.75 10.63
CA GLU A 161 -7.15 -8.46 11.40
C GLU A 161 -7.63 -7.03 11.14
N VAL A 162 -6.73 -6.05 11.20
CA VAL A 162 -7.12 -4.64 11.15
C VAL A 162 -7.50 -4.23 9.73
N VAL A 163 -6.65 -4.50 8.73
CA VAL A 163 -6.84 -4.03 7.35
C VAL A 163 -8.01 -4.74 6.68
N LEU A 164 -8.11 -6.08 6.78
CA LEU A 164 -9.21 -6.81 6.15
C LEU A 164 -10.56 -6.43 6.75
N LYS A 165 -10.64 -6.30 8.08
CA LYS A 165 -11.88 -5.87 8.75
C LYS A 165 -12.35 -4.49 8.29
N GLN A 166 -11.44 -3.55 8.08
CA GLN A 166 -11.83 -2.22 7.58
C GLN A 166 -12.24 -2.26 6.11
N ILE A 167 -11.57 -3.07 5.30
CA ILE A 167 -11.92 -3.26 3.89
C ILE A 167 -13.24 -4.00 3.75
N GLU A 168 -13.56 -4.98 4.58
CA GLU A 168 -14.88 -5.65 4.60
C GLU A 168 -16.00 -4.66 4.95
N ARG A 169 -15.76 -3.81 5.95
CA ARG A 169 -16.72 -2.76 6.36
C ARG A 169 -17.01 -1.77 5.25
N CYS A 170 -15.99 -1.37 4.49
CA CYS A 170 -16.09 -0.33 3.47
C CYS A 170 -16.20 -0.90 2.04
N GLY A 171 -16.03 -2.20 1.86
CA GLY A 171 -15.84 -2.85 0.55
C GLY A 171 -17.08 -2.79 -0.33
N HIS A 172 -18.26 -2.68 0.27
CA HIS A 172 -19.50 -2.45 -0.46
C HIS A 172 -19.42 -1.18 -1.35
N TYR A 173 -18.68 -0.14 -0.95
CA TYR A 173 -18.48 1.05 -1.78
C TYR A 173 -17.71 0.78 -3.07
N LEU A 174 -16.88 -0.27 -3.10
CA LEU A 174 -16.04 -0.64 -4.25
C LEU A 174 -16.78 -1.54 -5.25
N THR A 175 -17.88 -2.18 -4.81
CA THR A 175 -18.70 -3.08 -5.62
C THR A 175 -20.03 -2.48 -6.04
N GLU A 176 -20.56 -1.52 -5.28
CA GLU A 176 -21.85 -0.87 -5.60
C GLU A 176 -21.70 0.10 -6.77
N ALA A 177 -22.50 -0.11 -7.82
CA ALA A 177 -22.59 0.83 -8.93
C ALA A 177 -23.05 2.22 -8.43
N LYS A 178 -22.42 3.28 -8.96
CA LYS A 178 -22.78 4.68 -8.69
C LYS A 178 -24.22 4.93 -9.14
N GLY A 179 -25.21 4.68 -8.26
CA GLY A 179 -26.62 4.77 -8.60
C GLY A 179 -27.62 3.93 -7.77
N ALA A 180 -27.17 3.06 -6.87
CA ALA A 180 -28.08 2.29 -6.00
C ALA A 180 -28.59 3.08 -4.76
N ALA A 181 -28.51 4.42 -4.79
CA ALA A 181 -29.21 5.24 -3.81
C ALA A 181 -30.72 5.25 -4.14
N ARG A 182 -31.43 4.43 -3.38
CA ARG A 182 -32.87 4.19 -3.34
C ARG A 182 -33.74 5.43 -3.67
N LYS A 183 -34.69 5.22 -4.58
CA LYS A 183 -35.95 5.98 -4.62
C LYS A 183 -36.77 5.72 -3.36
#